data_AF-A0AAU2KP53-F1
#
_entry.id   AF-A0AAU2KP53-F1
#
_cell.length_a   1.000
_cell.length_b   1.000
_cell.length_c   1.000
_cell.angle_alpha   90.00
_cell.angle_beta   90.00
_cell.angle_gamma   90.00
#
_symmetry.space_group_name_H-M   'P 1'
#
loop_
_entity.id
_entity.type
_entity.pdbx_description
1 polymer ?
#
loop_
_entity_poly.entity_id
_entity_poly.type
_entity_poly.pdbx_seq_one_letter_code
_entity_poly.pdbx_strand_id
1 'polypeptide(L)'
;MLGWVALLWLIEAVDFATGHALDPYGITARSVDGLSGILTAPFLHFGFAHVAANSVALLIFGFVAALSGIRHFLAVCAIVILGDGIGIWLIAPSHANTAGASGLVFGLFGYLVVRGFVERKALGIAVGVVIAAIWGGSFLLGVLPTDTAVSWQGHLCGLAVGVLTALFFRRPVRPAARGQLV
;
A
#
# COMPACT_ATOMS: atom_id res chain seq x y z
N MET A 1 13.17 4.37 -4.32
CA MET A 1 12.76 3.83 -3.01
C MET A 1 13.48 4.52 -1.87
N LEU A 2 14.82 4.54 -1.85
CA LEU A 2 15.58 5.29 -0.83
C LEU A 2 15.13 6.75 -0.67
N GLY A 3 14.95 7.49 -1.76
CA GLY A 3 14.44 8.86 -1.69
C GLY A 3 13.02 8.99 -1.12
N TRP A 4 12.14 7.99 -1.32
CA TRP A 4 10.81 7.99 -0.71
C TRP A 4 10.93 7.78 0.79
N VAL A 5 11.69 6.77 1.23
CA VAL A 5 11.88 6.52 2.67
C VAL A 5 12.57 7.71 3.35
N ALA A 6 13.60 8.29 2.73
CA ALA A 6 14.24 9.50 3.25
C ALA A 6 13.25 10.66 3.39
N LEU A 7 12.31 10.82 2.46
CA LEU A 7 11.23 11.79 2.56
C LEU A 7 10.31 11.51 3.77
N LEU A 8 9.92 10.26 4.01
CA LEU A 8 9.09 9.90 5.18
C LEU A 8 9.78 10.26 6.50
N TRP A 9 11.06 9.91 6.62
CA TRP A 9 11.86 10.23 7.80
C TRP A 9 12.05 11.74 7.98
N LEU A 10 12.23 12.48 6.88
CA LEU A 10 12.32 13.94 6.92
C LEU A 10 11.00 14.57 7.39
N ILE A 11 9.86 14.10 6.86
CA ILE A 11 8.54 14.59 7.25
C ILE A 11 8.29 14.32 8.74
N GLU A 12 8.58 13.12 9.23
CA GLU A 12 8.47 12.77 10.65
C GLU A 12 9.38 13.65 11.52
N ALA A 13 10.61 13.92 11.09
CA ALA A 13 11.52 14.79 11.82
C ALA A 13 11.01 16.24 11.90
N VAL A 14 10.41 16.75 10.82
CA VAL A 14 9.77 18.07 10.80
C VAL A 14 8.54 18.09 11.70
N ASP A 15 7.70 17.05 11.65
CA ASP A 15 6.52 16.93 12.51
C ASP A 15 6.91 16.97 13.99
N PHE A 16 7.88 16.14 14.39
CA PHE A 16 8.42 16.12 15.74
C PHE A 16 8.98 17.50 16.16
N ALA A 17 9.77 18.15 15.30
CA ALA A 17 10.36 19.46 15.58
C ALA A 17 9.33 20.60 15.68
N THR A 18 8.15 20.43 15.09
CA THR A 18 7.05 21.41 15.10
C THR A 18 5.99 21.11 16.16
N GLY A 19 6.22 20.11 17.03
CA GLY A 19 5.28 19.73 18.07
C GLY A 19 4.04 19.02 17.54
N HIS A 20 4.23 18.14 16.55
CA HIS A 20 3.17 17.33 15.94
C HIS A 20 2.16 18.14 15.11
N ALA A 21 2.63 19.19 14.45
CA ALA A 21 1.78 20.09 13.66
C ALA A 21 1.22 19.44 12.38
N LEU A 22 1.78 18.31 11.93
CA LEU A 22 1.36 17.59 10.74
C LEU A 22 0.37 16.46 11.03
N ASP A 23 0.26 16.00 12.28
CA ASP A 23 -0.69 14.96 12.71
C ASP A 23 -2.14 15.18 12.25
N PRO A 24 -2.70 16.41 12.30
CA PRO A 24 -4.08 16.65 11.85
C PRO A 24 -4.34 16.37 10.37
N TYR A 25 -3.30 16.27 9.54
CA TYR A 25 -3.41 16.01 8.10
C TYR A 25 -3.46 14.52 7.75
N GLY A 26 -3.68 13.63 8.72
CA GLY A 26 -4.06 12.24 8.47
C GLY A 26 -5.50 12.09 7.95
N ILE A 27 -5.92 10.86 7.73
CA ILE A 27 -7.31 10.56 7.34
C ILE A 27 -8.17 10.56 8.58
N THR A 28 -8.99 11.60 8.76
CA THR A 28 -10.02 11.63 9.80
C THR A 28 -11.31 10.98 9.28
N ALA A 29 -11.63 9.81 9.80
CA ALA A 29 -12.73 8.98 9.31
C ALA A 29 -14.10 9.69 9.41
N ARG A 30 -14.90 9.56 8.35
CA ARG A 30 -16.25 10.12 8.20
C ARG A 30 -16.36 11.63 8.40
N SER A 31 -15.29 12.37 8.10
CA SER A 31 -15.27 13.84 8.09
C SER A 31 -14.95 14.38 6.70
N VAL A 32 -15.58 15.49 6.29
CA VAL A 32 -15.31 16.10 4.97
C VAL A 32 -13.86 16.57 4.87
N ASP A 33 -13.37 17.24 5.91
CA ASP A 33 -11.99 17.74 5.96
C ASP A 33 -10.96 16.59 5.96
N GLY A 34 -11.31 15.42 6.51
CA GLY A 34 -10.45 14.24 6.51
C GLY A 34 -10.22 13.61 5.13
N LEU A 35 -10.97 13.99 4.09
CA LEU A 35 -10.78 13.47 2.73
C LEU A 35 -9.45 13.92 2.12
N SER A 36 -8.96 15.13 2.43
CA SER A 36 -7.63 15.55 1.96
C SER A 36 -6.52 14.67 2.53
N GLY A 37 -6.77 14.09 3.72
CA GLY A 37 -5.93 13.11 4.38
C GLY A 37 -5.58 11.91 3.52
N ILE A 38 -6.43 11.53 2.56
CA ILE A 38 -6.21 10.36 1.70
C ILE A 38 -4.88 10.47 0.93
N LEU A 39 -4.50 11.68 0.52
CA LEU A 39 -3.29 11.89 -0.25
C LEU A 39 -2.05 12.09 0.62
N THR A 40 -2.22 12.64 1.82
CA THR A 40 -1.12 13.02 2.73
C THR A 40 -0.77 11.92 3.72
N ALA A 41 -1.75 11.16 4.22
CA ALA A 41 -1.57 10.13 5.23
C ALA A 41 -0.51 9.07 4.91
N PRO A 42 -0.31 8.61 3.65
CA PRO A 42 0.77 7.66 3.35
C PRO A 42 2.18 8.20 3.61
N PHE A 43 2.33 9.52 3.77
CA PHE A 43 3.61 10.18 4.03
C PHE A 43 3.82 10.56 5.50
N LEU A 44 2.74 10.68 6.26
CA LEU A 44 2.73 11.03 7.68
C LEU A 44 2.84 9.78 8.55
N HIS A 45 3.47 9.90 9.72
CA HIS A 45 3.55 8.83 10.71
C HIS A 45 3.30 9.41 12.09
N PHE A 46 2.84 8.58 13.02
CA PHE A 46 2.69 8.95 14.43
C PHE A 46 3.85 8.35 15.21
N GLY A 47 5.02 8.98 15.10
CA GLY A 47 6.23 8.59 15.83
C GLY A 47 7.25 7.82 14.97
N PHE A 48 8.52 8.01 15.32
CA PHE A 48 9.66 7.38 14.65
C PHE A 48 9.62 5.85 14.59
N ALA A 49 9.05 5.20 15.61
CA ALA A 49 8.88 3.74 15.60
C ALA A 49 7.95 3.29 14.45
N HIS A 50 6.93 4.08 14.15
CA HIS A 50 5.96 3.77 13.10
C HIS A 50 6.59 3.92 11.70
N VAL A 51 7.34 4.99 11.43
CA VAL A 51 8.06 5.13 10.14
C VAL A 51 9.16 4.06 9.99
N ALA A 52 9.84 3.69 11.08
CA ALA A 52 10.83 2.61 11.07
C ALA A 52 10.21 1.26 10.69
N ALA A 53 9.06 0.92 11.29
CA ALA A 53 8.34 -0.33 11.01
C ALA A 53 7.90 -0.44 9.53
N ASN A 54 7.53 0.68 8.90
CA ASN A 54 7.11 0.71 7.50
C ASN A 54 8.30 0.71 6.51
N SER A 55 9.46 1.23 6.92
CA SER A 55 10.59 1.48 6.02
C SER A 55 11.09 0.23 5.31
N VAL A 56 11.29 -0.88 6.05
CA VAL A 56 11.84 -2.12 5.47
C VAL A 56 10.88 -2.72 4.43
N ALA A 57 9.61 -2.86 4.80
CA ALA A 57 8.60 -3.43 3.90
C ALA A 57 8.38 -2.55 2.66
N LEU A 58 8.35 -1.22 2.84
CA LEU A 58 8.22 -0.28 1.73
C LEU A 58 9.43 -0.32 0.79
N LEU A 59 10.66 -0.41 1.31
CA LEU A 59 11.85 -0.56 0.48
C LEU A 59 11.79 -1.81 -0.37
N ILE A 60 11.45 -2.96 0.23
CA ILE A 60 11.45 -4.25 -0.45
C ILE A 60 10.30 -4.30 -1.46
N PHE A 61 9.05 -4.12 -1.03
CA PHE A 61 7.89 -4.27 -1.90
C PHE A 61 7.80 -3.15 -2.92
N GLY A 62 8.11 -1.91 -2.52
CA GLY A 62 8.18 -0.79 -3.44
C GLY A 62 9.24 -1.00 -4.51
N PHE A 63 10.43 -1.51 -4.16
CA PHE A 63 11.47 -1.81 -5.14
C PHE A 63 11.03 -2.90 -6.12
N VAL A 64 10.52 -4.03 -5.62
CA VAL A 64 10.05 -5.16 -6.46
C VAL A 64 8.88 -4.76 -7.36
N ALA A 65 7.98 -3.90 -6.90
CA ALA A 65 6.91 -3.35 -7.71
C ALA A 65 7.45 -2.38 -8.78
N ALA A 66 8.42 -1.54 -8.43
CA ALA A 66 9.08 -0.60 -9.35
C ALA A 66 9.87 -1.27 -10.48
N LEU A 67 10.32 -2.51 -10.32
CA LEU A 67 10.96 -3.28 -11.39
C LEU A 67 10.07 -3.49 -12.62
N SER A 68 8.74 -3.38 -12.47
CA SER A 68 7.80 -3.42 -13.61
C SER A 68 7.74 -2.09 -14.39
N GLY A 69 8.51 -1.08 -13.99
CA GLY A 69 8.57 0.25 -14.60
C GLY A 69 7.93 1.32 -13.73
N ILE A 70 8.54 2.50 -13.69
CA ILE A 70 8.15 3.59 -12.78
C ILE A 70 6.70 4.05 -12.99
N ARG A 71 6.23 4.17 -14.23
CA ARG A 71 4.85 4.58 -14.53
C ARG A 71 3.82 3.60 -13.99
N HIS A 72 4.09 2.30 -14.17
CA HIS A 72 3.22 1.23 -13.68
C HIS A 72 3.20 1.21 -12.15
N PHE A 73 4.37 1.33 -11.51
CA PHE A 73 4.49 1.42 -10.07
C PHE A 73 3.72 2.60 -9.48
N LEU A 74 3.87 3.80 -10.05
CA LEU A 74 3.13 4.98 -9.59
C LEU A 74 1.61 4.81 -9.75
N ALA A 75 1.15 4.15 -10.83
CA ALA A 75 -0.25 3.83 -11.01
C ALA A 75 -0.77 2.85 -9.94
N VAL A 76 0.00 1.80 -9.62
CA VAL A 76 -0.34 0.87 -8.52
C VAL A 76 -0.42 1.60 -7.19
N CYS A 77 0.59 2.43 -6.87
CA CYS A 77 0.58 3.25 -5.66
C CYS A 77 -0.64 4.17 -5.58
N ALA A 78 -0.96 4.87 -6.67
CA ALA A 78 -2.10 5.78 -6.70
C ALA A 78 -3.43 5.05 -6.47
N ILE A 79 -3.64 3.90 -7.13
CA ILE A 79 -4.86 3.10 -6.94
C ILE A 79 -4.96 2.60 -5.50
N VAL A 80 -3.86 2.09 -4.94
CA VAL A 80 -3.82 1.59 -3.56
C VAL A 80 -4.07 2.72 -2.56
N ILE A 81 -3.37 3.85 -2.69
CA ILE A 81 -3.54 5.01 -1.79
C ILE A 81 -4.99 5.51 -1.79
N LEU A 82 -5.59 5.66 -2.98
CA LEU A 82 -6.96 6.14 -3.09
C LEU A 82 -7.96 5.11 -2.54
N GLY A 83 -7.85 3.85 -2.95
CA GLY A 83 -8.78 2.81 -2.53
C GLY A 83 -8.68 2.50 -1.04
N ASP A 84 -7.46 2.43 -0.51
CA ASP A 84 -7.22 2.26 0.92
C ASP A 84 -7.72 3.46 1.73
N GLY A 85 -7.36 4.68 1.33
CA GLY A 85 -7.77 5.89 2.04
C GLY A 85 -9.29 6.09 2.05
N ILE A 86 -9.98 5.78 0.95
CA ILE A 86 -11.46 5.74 0.91
C ILE A 86 -11.98 4.66 1.86
N GLY A 87 -11.35 3.48 1.87
CA GLY A 87 -11.65 2.40 2.80
C GLY A 87 -11.59 2.88 4.24
N ILE A 88 -10.42 3.34 4.70
CA ILE A 88 -10.20 3.91 6.04
C ILE A 88 -11.27 4.96 6.37
N TRP A 89 -11.49 5.92 5.47
CA TRP A 89 -12.45 7.01 5.70
C TRP A 89 -13.88 6.51 5.95
N LEU A 90 -14.30 5.44 5.26
CA LEU A 90 -15.62 4.84 5.40
C LEU A 90 -15.75 3.98 6.66
N ILE A 91 -14.79 3.08 6.89
CA ILE A 91 -14.96 1.94 7.79
C ILE A 91 -14.24 2.07 9.14
N ALA A 92 -13.27 2.98 9.27
CA ALA A 92 -12.61 3.20 10.56
C ALA A 92 -13.60 3.79 11.60
N PRO A 93 -13.30 3.72 12.91
CA PRO A 93 -14.11 4.35 13.94
C PRO A 93 -14.28 5.85 13.66
N SER A 94 -15.44 6.41 14.02
CA SER A 94 -15.77 7.80 13.67
C SER A 94 -14.75 8.75 14.29
N HIS A 95 -14.28 9.73 13.53
CA HIS A 95 -13.28 10.70 13.98
C HIS A 95 -11.91 10.10 14.37
N ALA A 96 -11.67 8.81 14.11
CA ALA A 96 -10.33 8.26 14.21
C ALA A 96 -9.46 8.90 13.13
N ASN A 97 -8.28 9.38 13.54
CA ASN A 97 -7.27 9.90 12.63
C ASN A 97 -6.25 8.81 12.32
N THR A 98 -6.01 8.54 11.04
CA THR A 98 -5.08 7.49 10.59
C THR A 98 -4.02 8.07 9.68
N ALA A 99 -2.75 7.79 9.99
CA ALA A 99 -1.60 8.12 9.16
C ALA A 99 -0.60 6.96 9.14
N GLY A 100 0.14 6.83 8.06
CA GLY A 100 1.17 5.80 7.89
C GLY A 100 1.21 5.25 6.47
N ALA A 101 2.39 4.82 6.05
CA ALA A 101 2.57 4.15 4.75
C ALA A 101 2.04 2.70 4.73
N SER A 102 1.55 2.17 5.86
CA SER A 102 1.25 0.75 6.00
C SER A 102 0.13 0.28 5.08
N GLY A 103 -0.92 1.07 4.86
CA GLY A 103 -1.98 0.74 3.89
C GLY A 103 -1.42 0.54 2.48
N LEU A 104 -0.50 1.40 2.04
CA LEU A 104 0.23 1.23 0.78
C LEU A 104 1.10 -0.03 0.79
N VAL A 105 1.82 -0.30 1.88
CA VAL A 105 2.66 -1.49 2.03
C VAL A 105 1.82 -2.78 1.94
N PHE A 106 0.66 -2.83 2.59
CA PHE A 106 -0.29 -3.95 2.51
C PHE A 106 -0.85 -4.13 1.10
N GLY A 107 -1.15 -3.03 0.40
CA GLY A 107 -1.58 -3.12 -0.99
C GLY A 107 -0.47 -3.54 -1.95
N LEU A 108 0.77 -3.10 -1.74
CA LEU A 108 1.91 -3.60 -2.51
C LEU A 108 2.13 -5.09 -2.24
N PHE A 109 2.02 -5.54 -0.99
CA PHE A 109 2.08 -6.97 -0.64
C PHE A 109 1.01 -7.78 -1.40
N GLY A 110 -0.27 -7.38 -1.30
CA GLY A 110 -1.37 -8.06 -1.99
C GLY A 110 -1.20 -8.07 -3.52
N TYR A 111 -0.76 -6.93 -4.08
CA TYR A 111 -0.45 -6.81 -5.50
C TYR A 111 0.65 -7.78 -5.93
N LEU A 112 1.78 -7.82 -5.19
CA LEU A 112 2.93 -8.64 -5.54
C LEU A 112 2.66 -10.14 -5.40
N VAL A 113 1.90 -10.55 -4.39
CA VAL A 113 1.51 -11.96 -4.20
C VAL A 113 0.65 -12.45 -5.37
N VAL A 114 -0.25 -11.62 -5.89
CA VAL A 114 -1.23 -12.03 -6.90
C VAL A 114 -0.74 -11.80 -8.34
N ARG A 115 0.05 -10.76 -8.62
CA ARG A 115 0.42 -10.36 -9.99
C ARG A 115 1.02 -11.49 -10.82
N GLY A 116 1.85 -12.34 -10.22
CA GLY A 116 2.55 -13.42 -10.92
C GLY A 116 1.60 -14.43 -11.53
N PHE A 117 0.56 -14.80 -10.77
CA PHE A 117 -0.48 -15.73 -11.19
C PHE A 117 -1.35 -15.12 -12.29
N VAL A 118 -1.68 -13.84 -12.16
CA VAL A 118 -2.51 -13.10 -13.11
C VAL A 118 -1.80 -12.92 -14.46
N GLU A 119 -0.52 -12.55 -14.42
CA GLU A 119 0.33 -12.40 -15.61
C GLU A 119 0.80 -13.74 -16.19
N ARG A 120 0.60 -14.85 -15.48
CA ARG A 120 1.07 -16.19 -15.83
C ARG A 120 2.59 -16.25 -16.06
N LYS A 121 3.35 -15.56 -15.23
CA LYS A 121 4.82 -15.52 -15.31
C LYS A 121 5.44 -16.27 -14.14
N ALA A 122 6.21 -17.32 -14.43
CA ALA A 122 6.85 -18.16 -13.43
C ALA A 122 7.71 -17.37 -12.43
N LEU A 123 8.53 -16.42 -12.92
CA LEU A 123 9.33 -15.56 -12.04
C LEU A 123 8.46 -14.71 -11.10
N GLY A 124 7.36 -14.14 -11.61
CA GLY A 124 6.44 -13.37 -10.78
C GLY A 124 5.74 -14.22 -9.72
N ILE A 125 5.38 -15.46 -10.06
CA ILE A 125 4.81 -16.42 -9.11
C ILE A 125 5.83 -16.76 -8.02
N ALA A 126 7.07 -17.09 -8.40
CA ALA A 126 8.13 -17.40 -7.44
C ALA A 126 8.38 -16.23 -6.47
N VAL A 127 8.48 -15.01 -7.00
CA VAL A 127 8.64 -13.80 -6.18
C VAL A 127 7.45 -13.62 -5.22
N GLY A 128 6.22 -13.75 -5.70
CA GLY A 128 5.02 -13.65 -4.87
C GLY A 128 4.96 -14.70 -3.77
N VAL A 129 5.33 -15.96 -4.08
CA VAL A 129 5.40 -17.07 -3.11
C VAL A 129 6.46 -16.81 -2.05
N VAL A 130 7.66 -16.35 -2.42
CA VAL A 130 8.72 -16.00 -1.46
C VAL A 130 8.27 -14.87 -0.54
N ILE A 131 7.64 -13.82 -1.09
CA ILE A 131 7.08 -12.73 -0.30
C ILE A 131 6.02 -13.24 0.68
N ALA A 132 5.08 -14.08 0.22
CA ALA A 132 4.05 -14.67 1.05
C ALA A 132 4.62 -15.59 2.14
N ALA A 133 5.67 -16.36 1.84
CA ALA A 133 6.30 -17.26 2.81
C ALA A 133 7.02 -16.50 3.93
N ILE A 134 7.68 -15.38 3.61
CA ILE A 134 8.46 -14.59 4.58
C ILE A 134 7.55 -13.66 5.40
N TRP A 135 6.61 -12.96 4.75
CA TRP A 135 5.81 -11.90 5.38
C TRP A 135 4.32 -12.25 5.55
N GLY A 136 3.83 -13.33 4.94
CA GLY A 136 2.40 -13.65 4.94
C GLY A 136 1.82 -13.79 6.34
N GLY A 137 2.53 -14.44 7.27
CA GLY A 137 2.08 -14.57 8.65
C GLY A 137 1.87 -13.21 9.35
N SER A 138 2.85 -12.31 9.28
CA SER A 138 2.75 -11.00 9.94
C SER A 138 1.71 -10.08 9.28
N PHE A 139 1.55 -10.15 7.96
CA PHE A 139 0.53 -9.38 7.25
C PHE A 139 -0.88 -9.93 7.52
N LEU A 140 -1.05 -11.24 7.60
CA LEU A 140 -2.34 -11.83 7.99
C LEU A 140 -2.73 -11.49 9.43
N LEU A 141 -1.76 -11.40 10.34
CA LEU A 141 -2.02 -10.90 11.70
C LEU A 141 -2.33 -9.40 11.69
N GLY A 142 -1.65 -8.61 10.86
CA GLY A 142 -1.82 -7.15 10.80
C GLY A 142 -3.19 -6.70 10.26
N VAL A 143 -3.93 -7.53 9.53
CA VAL A 143 -5.32 -7.23 9.14
C VAL A 143 -6.34 -7.58 10.22
N LEU A 144 -5.93 -8.22 11.32
CA LEU A 144 -6.82 -8.54 12.42
C LEU A 144 -6.93 -7.36 13.41
N PRO A 145 -8.08 -7.17 14.07
CA PRO A 145 -8.28 -6.11 15.06
C PRO A 145 -7.64 -6.46 16.41
N THR A 146 -6.34 -6.78 16.43
CA THR A 146 -5.61 -7.22 17.62
C THR A 146 -4.69 -6.14 18.20
N ASP A 147 -4.27 -5.17 17.38
CA ASP A 147 -3.46 -4.03 17.78
C ASP A 147 -4.27 -2.75 17.59
N THR A 148 -4.49 -2.01 18.67
CA THR A 148 -5.26 -0.75 18.65
C THR A 148 -4.41 0.47 18.31
N ALA A 149 -3.08 0.33 18.24
CA ALA A 149 -2.17 1.41 17.85
C ALA A 149 -2.11 1.64 16.34
N VAL A 150 -2.60 0.68 15.54
CA VAL A 150 -2.57 0.73 14.08
C VAL A 150 -3.96 0.51 13.48
N SER A 151 -4.19 1.04 12.28
CA SER A 151 -5.45 0.88 11.57
C SER A 151 -5.48 -0.45 10.82
N TRP A 152 -6.01 -1.49 11.47
CA TRP A 152 -6.25 -2.78 10.80
C TRP A 152 -7.20 -2.63 9.60
N GLN A 153 -8.11 -1.64 9.63
CA GLN A 153 -8.96 -1.29 8.51
C GLN A 153 -8.14 -0.84 7.29
N GLY A 154 -7.13 0.01 7.50
CA GLY A 154 -6.19 0.38 6.44
C GLY A 154 -5.36 -0.80 5.94
N HIS A 155 -4.93 -1.69 6.84
CA HIS A 155 -4.23 -2.90 6.42
C HIS A 155 -5.11 -3.80 5.55
N LEU A 156 -6.36 -4.01 5.94
CA LEU A 156 -7.33 -4.83 5.21
C LEU A 156 -7.71 -4.20 3.87
N CYS A 157 -8.06 -2.91 3.85
CA CYS A 157 -8.44 -2.19 2.65
C CYS A 157 -7.27 -2.09 1.66
N GLY A 158 -6.08 -1.71 2.14
CA GLY A 158 -4.85 -1.74 1.37
C GLY A 158 -4.61 -3.10 0.71
N LEU A 159 -4.63 -4.19 1.50
CA LEU A 159 -4.45 -5.56 1.00
C LEU A 159 -5.46 -5.90 -0.11
N ALA A 160 -6.75 -5.66 0.16
CA ALA A 160 -7.82 -5.95 -0.78
C ALA A 160 -7.67 -5.16 -2.09
N VAL A 161 -7.41 -3.85 -2.01
CA VAL A 161 -7.20 -2.99 -3.18
C VAL A 161 -5.95 -3.41 -3.95
N GLY A 162 -4.88 -3.84 -3.28
CA GLY A 162 -3.69 -4.40 -3.90
C GLY A 162 -3.98 -5.64 -4.76
N VAL A 163 -4.74 -6.58 -4.21
CA VAL A 163 -5.20 -7.78 -4.92
C VAL A 163 -6.06 -7.39 -6.12
N LEU A 164 -7.03 -6.51 -5.94
CA LEU A 164 -7.90 -6.01 -7.02
C LEU A 164 -7.09 -5.30 -8.11
N THR A 165 -6.07 -4.55 -7.73
CA THR A 165 -5.16 -3.85 -8.66
C THR A 165 -4.39 -4.85 -9.53
N ALA A 166 -3.91 -5.96 -8.95
CA ALA A 166 -3.25 -7.01 -9.71
C ALA A 166 -4.19 -7.64 -10.74
N LEU A 167 -5.46 -7.86 -10.37
CA LEU A 167 -6.50 -8.38 -11.26
C LEU A 167 -6.87 -7.39 -12.37
N PHE A 168 -6.95 -6.10 -12.06
CA PHE A 168 -7.27 -5.03 -13.01
C PHE A 168 -6.21 -4.89 -14.10
N PHE A 169 -4.92 -4.95 -13.75
CA PHE A 169 -3.83 -4.85 -14.72
C PHE A 169 -3.59 -6.13 -15.54
N ARG A 170 -4.45 -7.15 -15.41
CA ARG A 170 -4.40 -8.35 -16.25
C ARG A 170 -4.51 -7.97 -17.72
N ARG A 171 -3.44 -8.14 -18.49
CA ARG A 171 -3.55 -8.08 -19.96
C ARG A 171 -4.39 -9.27 -20.45
N PRO A 172 -5.42 -9.04 -21.28
CA PRO A 172 -6.07 -10.13 -22.00
C PRO A 172 -5.02 -10.87 -22.82
N VAL A 173 -5.01 -12.21 -22.73
CA VAL A 173 -4.26 -13.01 -23.70
C VAL A 173 -4.89 -12.72 -25.05
N ARG A 174 -4.20 -11.95 -25.91
CA ARG A 174 -4.64 -11.82 -27.31
C ARG A 174 -4.75 -13.23 -27.86
N PRO A 175 -5.91 -13.67 -28.36
CA PRO A 175 -5.98 -14.91 -29.12
C PRO A 175 -4.91 -14.83 -30.20
N ALA A 176 -4.05 -15.85 -30.31
CA ALA A 176 -3.15 -15.95 -31.44
C ALA A 176 -4.02 -15.76 -32.69
N ALA A 177 -3.68 -14.78 -33.52
CA ALA A 177 -4.37 -14.57 -34.78
C ALA A 177 -4.38 -15.91 -35.50
N ARG A 178 -5.56 -16.56 -35.56
CA ARG A 178 -5.75 -17.76 -36.37
C ARG A 178 -5.30 -17.35 -37.77
N GLY A 179 -4.23 -18.00 -38.25
CA GLY A 179 -3.63 -17.67 -39.53
C GLY A 179 -4.72 -17.57 -40.59
N GLN A 180 -4.74 -16.43 -41.29
CA GLN A 180 -5.35 -16.39 -42.61
C GLN A 180 -4.45 -17.24 -43.50
N LEU A 181 -4.75 -18.53 -43.53
CA LEU A 181 -4.41 -19.38 -44.66
C LEU A 181 -5.51 -19.12 -45.70
N VAL A 182 -5.19 -18.27 -46.66
CA VAL A 182 -5.83 -18.22 -47.99
C VAL A 182 -4.71 -18.40 -49.00
#